data_AF-A0A962GHL5-F1
#
_entry.id   AF-A0A962GHL5-F1
#
_cell.length_a   1.000
_cell.length_b   1.000
_cell.length_c   1.000
_cell.angle_alpha   90.00
_cell.angle_beta   90.00
_cell.angle_gamma   90.00
#
_symmetry.space_group_name_H-M   'P 1'
#
loop_
_entity.id
_entity.type
_entity.pdbx_description
1 polymer ?
#
loop_
_entity_poly.entity_id
_entity_poly.type
_entity_poly.pdbx_seq_one_letter_code
_entity_poly.pdbx_strand_id
1 'polypeptide(L)' 'MHKPKKLITAMTLTLSVNASLAQFDAQMNLSDVDGNNGIVINGVESPDNSGGSVSYAGDVNGDGVDDVIIGARFA' A
#
# COMPACT_ATOMS: atom_id res chain seq x y z
N MET A 1 53.79 27.87 -25.51
CA MET A 1 53.01 27.53 -24.30
C MET A 1 51.60 27.15 -24.73
N HIS A 2 51.25 25.86 -24.70
CA HIS A 2 49.88 25.38 -24.89
C HIS A 2 49.74 24.07 -24.12
N LYS A 3 49.04 24.08 -22.99
CA LYS A 3 48.72 22.84 -22.26
C LYS A 3 47.35 22.36 -22.73
N PRO A 4 47.19 21.13 -23.23
CA PRO A 4 45.88 20.61 -23.59
C PRO A 4 45.03 20.40 -22.33
N LYS A 5 43.81 20.95 -22.32
CA LYS A 5 42.81 20.68 -21.28
C LYS A 5 42.27 19.26 -21.51
N LYS A 6 42.69 18.29 -20.69
CA LYS A 6 42.03 16.97 -20.69
C LYS A 6 40.76 17.08 -19.84
N LEU A 7 39.64 17.15 -20.53
CA LEU A 7 38.30 16.93 -20.00
C LEU A 7 38.22 15.46 -19.54
N ILE A 8 38.25 15.20 -18.24
CA ILE A 8 37.95 13.86 -17.73
C ILE A 8 36.46 13.86 -17.37
N THR A 9 35.64 13.42 -18.31
CA THR A 9 34.22 13.19 -18.11
C THR A 9 34.01 12.09 -17.07
N ALA A 10 33.22 12.38 -16.02
CA ALA A 10 32.74 11.37 -15.08
C ALA A 10 31.62 10.56 -15.75
N MET A 11 31.83 9.25 -15.90
CA MET A 11 30.77 8.32 -16.27
C MET A 11 30.23 7.71 -14.97
N THR A 12 29.10 8.20 -14.48
CA THR A 12 28.33 7.47 -13.47
C THR A 12 27.62 6.31 -14.15
N LEU A 13 27.96 5.09 -13.74
CA LEU A 13 27.25 3.88 -14.15
C LEU A 13 26.02 3.72 -13.24
N THR A 14 24.83 4.01 -13.76
CA THR A 14 23.59 3.65 -13.04
C THR A 14 23.36 2.16 -13.21
N LEU A 15 23.39 1.39 -12.12
CA LEU A 15 23.00 -0.02 -12.14
C LEU A 15 21.47 -0.07 -12.26
N SER A 16 20.94 -0.44 -13.43
CA SER A 16 19.54 -0.85 -13.57
C SER A 16 19.41 -2.23 -12.93
N VAL A 17 19.07 -2.25 -11.65
CA VAL A 17 18.57 -3.48 -11.02
C VAL A 17 17.14 -3.67 -11.49
N ASN A 18 16.97 -4.48 -12.54
CA ASN A 18 15.65 -4.96 -12.97
C ASN A 18 15.18 -6.11 -12.07
N ALA A 19 15.21 -5.89 -10.76
CA ALA A 19 14.52 -6.73 -9.81
C ALA A 19 13.36 -5.90 -9.28
N SER A 20 12.19 -6.00 -9.93
CA SER A 20 10.96 -5.74 -9.19
C SER A 20 10.84 -6.89 -8.19
N LEU A 21 11.51 -6.76 -7.04
CA LEU A 21 10.97 -7.31 -5.82
C LEU A 21 9.56 -6.72 -5.82
N ALA A 22 8.53 -7.52 -6.06
CA ALA A 22 7.16 -7.04 -6.03
C ALA A 22 7.07 -6.21 -4.76
N GLN A 23 7.01 -4.88 -4.92
CA GLN A 23 7.17 -3.97 -3.82
C GLN A 23 5.87 -4.13 -3.05
N PHE A 24 5.90 -5.01 -2.06
CA PHE A 24 4.91 -5.00 -1.01
C PHE A 24 5.17 -3.71 -0.28
N ASP A 25 4.56 -2.64 -0.79
CA ASP A 25 4.56 -1.39 -0.08
C ASP A 25 3.89 -1.68 1.27
N ALA A 26 4.57 -1.33 2.36
CA ALA A 26 4.03 -1.56 3.70
C ALA A 26 2.74 -0.74 3.92
N GLN A 27 2.48 0.21 3.02
CA GLN A 27 1.29 1.04 2.96
C GLN A 27 0.63 0.92 1.58
N MET A 28 -0.65 0.59 1.57
CA MET A 28 -1.49 0.68 0.38
C MET A 28 -2.22 2.02 0.41
N ASN A 29 -2.17 2.81 -0.67
CA ASN A 29 -3.03 3.98 -0.79
C ASN A 29 -4.45 3.52 -1.09
N LEU A 30 -5.44 4.08 -0.39
CA LEU A 30 -6.85 3.75 -0.62
C LEU A 30 -7.31 4.11 -2.05
N SER A 31 -6.69 5.10 -2.70
CA SER A 31 -6.95 5.47 -4.09
C SER A 31 -6.57 4.38 -5.10
N ASP A 32 -5.70 3.46 -4.71
CA ASP A 32 -5.23 2.37 -5.57
C ASP A 32 -6.14 1.13 -5.45
N VAL A 33 -7.15 1.17 -4.57
CA VAL A 33 -8.17 0.12 -4.42
C VAL A 33 -9.24 0.26 -5.50
N ASP A 34 -9.21 -0.62 -6.50
CA ASP A 34 -9.99 -0.49 -7.74
C ASP A 34 -11.11 -1.54 -7.90
N GLY A 35 -11.29 -2.40 -6.90
CA GLY A 35 -12.24 -3.51 -6.92
C GLY A 35 -11.69 -4.82 -7.52
N ASN A 36 -10.52 -4.80 -8.14
CA ASN A 36 -9.74 -6.00 -8.48
C ASN A 36 -8.72 -6.36 -7.39
N ASN A 37 -8.44 -5.42 -6.48
CA ASN A 37 -7.59 -5.58 -5.30
C ASN A 37 -8.34 -5.09 -4.03
N GLY A 38 -7.67 -5.16 -2.87
CA GLY A 38 -8.25 -4.66 -1.62
C GLY A 38 -7.51 -5.11 -0.36
N ILE A 39 -8.23 -5.04 0.77
CA ILE A 39 -7.75 -5.38 2.11
C ILE A 39 -8.57 -6.55 2.66
N VAL A 40 -7.91 -7.48 3.36
CA VAL A 40 -8.57 -8.56 4.11
C VAL A 40 -8.52 -8.22 5.59
N ILE A 41 -9.68 -8.25 6.26
CA ILE A 41 -9.82 -8.08 7.70
C ILE A 41 -10.08 -9.45 8.31
N ASN A 42 -9.08 -9.99 9.01
CA ASN A 42 -9.16 -11.29 9.67
C ASN A 42 -9.48 -11.14 11.16
N GLY A 43 -10.22 -12.10 11.72
CA GLY A 43 -10.29 -12.28 13.18
C GLY A 43 -8.94 -12.70 13.76
N VAL A 44 -8.76 -12.50 15.07
CA VAL A 44 -7.48 -12.79 15.74
C VAL A 44 -7.42 -14.26 16.13
N GLU A 45 -8.53 -14.81 16.64
CA GLU A 45 -8.63 -16.20 17.06
C GLU A 45 -9.93 -16.86 16.58
N SER A 46 -9.93 -18.19 16.51
CA SER A 46 -11.18 -18.93 16.41
C SER A 46 -11.80 -19.06 17.80
N PRO A 47 -13.10 -18.74 18.01
CA PRO A 47 -14.12 -18.56 16.99
C PRO A 47 -14.65 -17.12 16.85
N ASP A 48 -13.83 -16.06 16.91
CA ASP A 48 -14.22 -14.63 16.94
C ASP A 48 -15.40 -14.26 16.01
N ASN A 49 -15.50 -14.93 14.86
CA ASN A 49 -16.56 -14.75 13.87
C ASN A 49 -16.61 -13.30 13.36
N SER A 50 -15.43 -12.69 13.21
CA SER A 50 -15.25 -11.43 12.50
C SER A 50 -15.79 -11.57 11.08
N GLY A 51 -16.60 -10.60 10.65
CA GLY A 51 -17.25 -10.64 9.34
C GLY A 51 -18.57 -11.42 9.32
N GLY A 52 -19.07 -11.93 10.46
CA GLY A 52 -20.38 -12.59 10.54
C GLY A 52 -21.57 -11.68 10.22
N SER A 53 -21.39 -10.36 10.33
CA SER A 53 -22.33 -9.33 9.90
C SER A 53 -21.60 -8.08 9.44
N VAL A 54 -22.09 -7.43 8.38
CA VAL A 54 -21.55 -6.17 7.84
C VAL A 54 -22.70 -5.20 7.58
N SER A 55 -22.51 -3.93 7.91
CA SER A 55 -23.48 -2.87 7.61
C SER A 55 -22.79 -1.60 7.13
N TYR A 56 -23.47 -0.86 6.25
CA TYR A 56 -23.13 0.53 5.93
C TYR A 56 -23.30 1.41 7.17
N ALA A 57 -22.34 2.30 7.42
CA ALA A 57 -22.35 3.23 8.56
C ALA A 57 -22.42 4.71 8.13
N GLY A 58 -22.16 5.01 6.85
CA GLY A 58 -21.91 6.38 6.39
C GLY A 58 -20.56 6.90 6.89
N ASP A 59 -20.20 8.14 6.58
CA ASP A 59 -18.99 8.78 7.10
C ASP A 59 -19.17 9.16 8.59
N VAL A 60 -18.66 8.33 9.50
CA VAL A 60 -18.78 8.49 10.96
C VAL A 60 -17.74 9.46 11.51
N ASN A 61 -16.59 9.60 10.86
CA ASN A 61 -15.45 10.36 11.37
C ASN A 61 -15.25 11.75 10.69
N GLY A 62 -15.95 12.02 9.60
CA GLY A 62 -15.98 13.30 8.89
C GLY A 62 -14.86 13.51 7.88
N ASP A 63 -14.25 12.45 7.34
CA ASP A 63 -13.16 12.55 6.36
C ASP A 63 -13.64 12.58 4.89
N GLY A 64 -14.95 12.45 4.68
CA GLY A 64 -15.58 12.45 3.36
C GLY A 64 -15.60 11.09 2.68
N VAL A 65 -15.27 10.01 3.39
CA VAL A 65 -15.36 8.62 2.91
C VAL A 65 -16.39 7.86 3.75
N ASP A 66 -17.26 7.09 3.09
CA ASP A 66 -18.25 6.28 3.81
C ASP A 66 -17.61 5.12 4.58
N ASP A 67 -17.99 4.95 5.84
CA ASP A 67 -17.51 3.86 6.70
C ASP A 67 -18.39 2.60 6.63
N VAL A 68 -17.81 1.49 7.09
CA VAL A 68 -18.45 0.20 7.28
C VAL A 68 -18.27 -0.31 8.71
N ILE A 69 -19.29 -0.97 9.24
CA ILE A 69 -19.20 -1.68 10.53
C ILE A 69 -19.14 -3.17 10.26
N ILE A 70 -18.17 -3.83 10.89
CA ILE A 70 -17.96 -5.28 10.83
C ILE A 70 -18.13 -5.86 12.23
N GLY A 71 -19.07 -6.79 12.38
CA GLY A 71 -19.28 -7.51 13.65
C GLY A 71 -18.31 -8.66 13.82
N ALA A 72 -17.87 -8.88 15.06
CA ALA A 72 -17.15 -10.08 15.52
C ALA A 72 -17.89 -10.66 16.72
N ARG A 73 -18.80 -11.61 16.47
CA ARG A 73 -19.83 -12.03 17.45
C ARG A 73 -19.26 -12.68 18.72
N PHE A 74 -18.08 -13.28 18.63
CA PHE A 74 -17.48 -14.07 19.70
C PHE A 74 -16.08 -13.59 20.11
N ALA A 75 -15.67 -12.41 19.63
CA ALA A 75 -14.43 -11.75 20.04
C ALA A 75 -14.53 -11.11 21.43
#